data_AF-A0A2V6YVH4-F1
#
_entry.id   AF-A0A2V6YVH4-F1
#
_cell.length_a   1.000
_cell.length_b   1.000
_cell.length_c   1.000
_cell.angle_alpha   90.00
_cell.angle_beta   90.00
_cell.angle_gamma   90.00
#
_symmetry.space_group_name_H-M   'P 1'
#
loop_
_entity.id
_entity.type
_entity.pdbx_description
1 polymer ?
#
loop_
_entity_poly.entity_id
_entity_poly.type
_entity_poly.pdbx_seq_one_letter_code
_entity_poly.pdbx_strand_id
1 'polypeptide(L)'
;MRTGLIAHDAARAQPGYTLFAPMYGDGTVYLVDMHGKVVHTWRLPYRPGLHGHLLANGHLLYGGKIMDDLERFEGWRRFKGGAVLEVDWTPQRQRPSAGHRGERDDVRRLRRRDDDGRRRRIFEVTRDGEVVWEYVSPHFFHEPSGPGFNNWVFRAFRYTAEEIEAARR
;
A
#
# COMPACT_ATOMS: atom_id res chain seq x y z
N MET A 1 12.17 -1.94 -14.86
CA MET A 1 10.72 -1.95 -14.61
C MET A 1 10.29 -0.52 -14.37
N ARG A 2 9.24 -0.04 -15.04
CA ARG A 2 8.72 1.32 -14.87
C ARG A 2 7.75 1.32 -13.67
N THR A 3 7.93 2.26 -12.76
CA THR A 3 7.10 2.45 -11.54
C THR A 3 6.62 3.89 -11.46
N GLY A 4 5.67 4.17 -10.56
CA GLY A 4 5.01 5.47 -10.46
C GLY A 4 3.84 5.59 -11.44
N LEU A 5 3.52 6.82 -11.82
CA LEU A 5 2.45 7.10 -12.78
C LEU A 5 2.82 6.56 -14.18
N ILE A 6 1.96 5.72 -14.72
CA ILE A 6 2.12 5.11 -16.05
C ILE A 6 1.23 5.80 -17.07
N ALA A 7 -0.02 6.07 -16.72
CA ALA A 7 -1.01 6.73 -17.57
C ALA A 7 -1.92 7.66 -16.75
N HIS A 8 -2.36 8.76 -17.34
CA HIS A 8 -3.32 9.70 -16.76
C HIS A 8 -4.00 10.52 -17.84
N ASP A 9 -5.30 10.30 -18.02
CA ASP A 9 -6.21 11.14 -18.80
C ASP A 9 -7.02 12.01 -17.83
N ALA A 10 -6.57 13.24 -17.60
CA ALA A 10 -7.17 14.14 -16.61
C ALA A 10 -8.61 14.57 -16.93
N ALA A 11 -9.05 14.42 -18.17
CA ALA A 11 -10.41 14.78 -18.57
C ALA A 11 -11.42 13.66 -18.22
N ARG A 12 -10.94 12.42 -18.07
CA ARG A 12 -11.79 11.23 -17.89
C ARG A 12 -11.56 10.52 -16.57
N ALA A 13 -10.38 10.64 -15.99
CA ALA A 13 -10.08 10.08 -14.70
C ALA A 13 -10.79 10.87 -13.58
N GLN A 14 -11.35 10.16 -12.62
CA GLN A 14 -11.94 10.74 -11.43
C GLN A 14 -10.86 11.48 -10.64
N PRO A 15 -10.98 12.79 -10.37
CA PRO A 15 -9.99 13.50 -9.57
C PRO A 15 -9.96 12.98 -8.13
N GLY A 16 -8.81 13.06 -7.48
CA GLY A 16 -8.69 12.72 -6.05
C GLY A 16 -7.32 12.16 -5.66
N TYR A 17 -7.33 11.34 -4.62
CA TYR A 17 -6.15 10.74 -4.02
C TYR A 17 -6.34 9.23 -3.86
N THR A 18 -5.29 8.47 -4.11
CA THR A 18 -5.33 7.01 -3.99
C THR A 18 -4.57 6.58 -2.74
N LEU A 19 -5.29 5.95 -1.80
CA LEU A 19 -4.73 5.33 -0.60
C LEU A 19 -4.43 3.86 -0.87
N PHE A 20 -3.25 3.37 -0.48
CA PHE A 20 -2.96 1.94 -0.54
C PHE A 20 -1.93 1.50 0.50
N ALA A 21 -1.97 0.21 0.84
CA ALA A 21 -0.97 -0.45 1.67
C ALA A 21 -0.28 -1.57 0.86
N PRO A 22 1.06 -1.59 0.76
CA PRO A 22 1.78 -2.69 0.13
C PRO A 22 1.51 -4.01 0.87
N MET A 23 1.18 -5.07 0.14
CA MET A 23 0.74 -6.36 0.70
C MET A 23 1.73 -6.96 1.72
N TYR A 24 3.02 -6.82 1.44
CA TYR A 24 4.11 -7.29 2.29
C TYR A 24 4.88 -6.15 2.96
N GLY A 25 4.26 -4.96 3.02
CA GLY A 25 4.82 -3.77 3.63
C GLY A 25 5.18 -3.94 5.10
N ASP A 26 6.02 -3.05 5.60
CA ASP A 26 6.47 -2.94 6.99
C ASP A 26 5.45 -2.24 7.92
N GLY A 27 4.23 -2.02 7.43
CA GLY A 27 3.21 -1.22 8.11
C GLY A 27 3.04 0.18 7.55
N THR A 28 3.78 0.52 6.48
CA THR A 28 3.62 1.80 5.79
C THR A 28 2.37 1.81 4.90
N VAL A 29 1.56 2.87 5.01
CA VAL A 29 0.40 3.16 4.15
C VAL A 29 0.67 4.47 3.42
N TYR A 30 0.39 4.51 2.11
CA TYR A 30 0.68 5.65 1.25
C TYR A 30 -0.61 6.28 0.73
N LEU A 31 -0.63 7.61 0.71
CA LEU A 31 -1.61 8.39 -0.05
C LEU A 31 -0.89 9.07 -1.21
N VAL A 32 -1.34 8.83 -2.44
CA VAL A 32 -0.77 9.45 -3.65
C VAL A 32 -1.79 10.34 -4.35
N ASP A 33 -1.32 11.44 -4.93
CA ASP A 33 -2.14 12.28 -5.80
C ASP A 33 -2.28 11.72 -7.22
N MET A 34 -3.05 12.39 -8.08
CA MET A 34 -3.27 11.99 -9.47
C MET A 34 -1.99 12.03 -10.33
N HIS A 35 -0.95 12.74 -9.90
CA HIS A 35 0.36 12.78 -10.55
C HIS A 35 1.30 11.66 -10.05
N GLY A 36 0.82 10.81 -9.14
CA GLY A 36 1.58 9.70 -8.57
C GLY A 36 2.58 10.12 -7.50
N LYS A 37 2.49 11.36 -6.99
CA LYS A 37 3.32 11.84 -5.89
C LYS A 37 2.72 11.40 -4.56
N VAL A 38 3.55 10.85 -3.68
CA VAL A 38 3.16 10.56 -2.29
C VAL A 38 2.95 11.89 -1.57
N VAL A 39 1.72 12.13 -1.12
CA VAL A 39 1.32 13.35 -0.40
C VAL A 39 1.18 13.12 1.10
N HIS A 40 1.02 11.88 1.53
CA HIS A 40 0.98 11.53 2.95
C HIS A 40 1.42 10.08 3.21
N THR A 41 1.83 9.79 4.44
CA THR A 41 2.28 8.46 4.84
C THR A 41 1.96 8.19 6.31
N TRP A 42 1.34 7.04 6.55
CA TRP A 42 1.20 6.46 7.90
C TRP A 42 2.22 5.34 8.07
N ARG A 43 2.77 5.21 9.28
CA ARG A 43 3.72 4.15 9.64
C ARG A 43 3.23 3.43 10.89
N LEU A 44 2.69 2.23 10.69
CA LEU A 44 2.00 1.47 11.74
C LEU A 44 2.86 0.30 12.23
N PRO A 45 2.67 -0.13 13.49
CA PRO A 45 3.57 -1.11 14.11
C PRO A 45 3.36 -2.55 13.62
N TYR A 46 2.35 -2.80 12.78
CA TYR A 46 2.02 -4.12 12.26
C TYR A 46 2.14 -4.13 10.74
N ARG A 47 2.48 -5.29 10.17
CA ARG A 47 2.42 -5.48 8.71
C ARG A 47 0.96 -5.38 8.22
N PRO A 48 0.71 -4.96 6.96
CA PRO A 48 -0.64 -4.82 6.44
C PRO A 48 -1.42 -6.13 6.43
N GLY A 49 -2.53 -6.15 7.18
CA GLY A 49 -3.61 -7.12 7.11
C GLY A 49 -4.54 -6.89 5.92
N LEU A 50 -3.97 -6.37 4.82
CA LEU A 50 -4.65 -6.13 3.54
C LEU A 50 -5.74 -5.04 3.54
N HIS A 51 -5.82 -4.21 4.59
CA HIS A 51 -6.87 -3.19 4.73
C HIS A 51 -6.35 -1.86 5.29
N GLY A 52 -6.70 -0.77 4.63
CA GLY A 52 -6.51 0.61 5.10
C GLY A 52 -7.58 1.49 4.47
N HIS A 53 -8.36 2.22 5.28
CA HIS A 53 -9.51 3.01 4.83
C HIS A 53 -9.65 4.29 5.66
N LEU A 54 -9.86 5.44 5.02
CA LEU A 54 -10.18 6.69 5.72
C LEU A 54 -11.66 6.70 6.13
N LEU A 55 -11.91 6.88 7.42
CA LEU A 55 -13.23 7.01 8.01
C LEU A 55 -13.78 8.43 7.81
N ALA A 56 -15.09 8.60 7.99
CA ALA A 56 -15.75 9.90 7.87
C ALA A 56 -15.24 10.95 8.88
N ASN A 57 -14.64 10.51 9.99
CA ASN A 57 -13.99 11.38 10.98
C ASN A 57 -12.56 11.77 10.59
N GLY A 58 -12.06 11.32 9.43
CA GLY A 58 -10.70 11.62 8.96
C GLY A 58 -9.63 10.63 9.39
N HIS A 59 -9.94 9.71 10.31
CA HIS A 59 -8.98 8.73 10.80
C HIS A 59 -8.76 7.59 9.79
N LEU A 60 -7.54 7.07 9.77
CA LEU A 60 -7.22 5.83 9.07
C LEU A 60 -7.62 4.64 9.95
N LEU A 61 -8.59 3.85 9.48
CA LEU A 61 -8.82 2.50 9.95
C LEU A 61 -7.87 1.54 9.24
N TYR A 62 -7.06 0.81 10.00
CA TYR A 62 -6.03 -0.08 9.49
C TYR A 62 -6.13 -1.48 10.08
N GLY A 63 -6.11 -2.48 9.21
CA GLY A 63 -5.96 -3.88 9.59
C GLY A 63 -4.48 -4.27 9.62
N GLY A 64 -3.99 -4.70 10.78
CA GLY A 64 -2.63 -5.20 10.98
C GLY A 64 -2.58 -6.72 11.14
N LYS A 65 -1.44 -7.32 10.78
CA LYS A 65 -1.14 -8.74 11.03
C LYS A 65 -0.48 -8.90 12.38
N ILE A 66 -1.05 -9.72 13.25
CA ILE A 66 -0.33 -10.27 14.40
C ILE A 66 0.36 -11.54 13.91
N MET A 67 1.67 -11.63 14.05
CA MET A 67 2.43 -12.82 13.65
C MET A 67 2.59 -13.76 14.85
N ASP A 68 1.52 -14.50 15.18
CA ASP A 68 1.62 -15.72 15.97
C ASP A 68 2.13 -16.91 15.12
N ASP A 69 2.65 -17.93 15.80
CA ASP A 69 3.14 -19.19 15.21
C ASP A 69 2.03 -20.24 15.03
N LEU A 70 0.80 -19.82 14.76
CA LEU A 70 -0.29 -20.76 14.48
C LEU A 70 -0.28 -21.12 13.00
N GLU A 71 0.40 -22.20 12.60
CA GLU A 71 0.31 -22.73 11.23
C GLU A 71 -1.03 -23.47 11.05
N ARG A 72 -2.05 -22.76 10.53
CA ARG A 72 -3.40 -23.34 10.32
C ARG A 72 -3.59 -24.00 8.95
N PHE A 73 -3.13 -23.34 7.88
CA PHE A 73 -3.23 -23.84 6.51
C PHE A 73 -2.20 -23.16 5.60
N GLU A 74 -2.00 -23.73 4.39
CA GLU A 74 -1.08 -23.19 3.38
C GLU A 74 -1.48 -21.76 2.96
N GLY A 75 -0.66 -20.77 3.28
CA GLY A 75 -0.95 -19.36 3.02
C GLY A 75 -1.59 -18.60 4.20
N TRP A 76 -1.78 -19.22 5.37
CA TRP A 76 -2.29 -18.53 6.58
C TRP A 76 -1.47 -17.27 6.92
N ARG A 77 -0.13 -17.35 6.87
CA ARG A 77 0.77 -16.21 7.08
C ARG A 77 0.56 -15.07 6.07
N ARG A 78 0.02 -15.35 4.87
CA ARG A 78 -0.25 -14.35 3.83
C ARG A 78 -1.56 -13.59 4.08
N PHE A 79 -2.62 -14.27 4.50
CA PHE A 79 -3.98 -13.71 4.56
C PHE A 79 -4.52 -13.45 5.97
N LYS A 80 -3.81 -13.84 7.03
CA LYS A 80 -4.26 -13.58 8.39
C LYS A 80 -4.33 -12.08 8.71
N GLY A 81 -5.27 -11.71 9.57
CA GLY A 81 -5.30 -10.44 10.30
C GLY A 81 -4.89 -10.64 11.76
N GLY A 82 -5.13 -9.65 12.62
CA GLY A 82 -4.95 -9.81 14.06
C GLY A 82 -5.03 -8.51 14.87
N ALA A 83 -4.73 -7.37 14.26
CA ALA A 83 -4.85 -6.06 14.89
C ALA A 83 -5.77 -5.15 14.07
N VAL A 84 -6.50 -4.26 14.76
CA VAL A 84 -7.23 -3.15 14.16
C VAL A 84 -6.75 -1.88 14.85
N LEU A 85 -6.35 -0.89 14.07
CA LEU A 85 -5.90 0.41 14.57
C LEU A 85 -6.77 1.48 13.92
N GLU A 86 -7.15 2.47 14.71
CA GLU A 86 -7.66 3.75 14.22
C GLU A 86 -6.61 4.81 14.58
N VAL A 87 -6.12 5.54 13.57
CA VAL A 87 -5.10 6.57 13.78
C VAL A 87 -5.50 7.86 13.09
N ASP A 88 -5.19 8.99 13.70
CA ASP A 88 -5.41 10.30 13.11
C ASP A 88 -4.45 10.57 11.92
N TRP A 89 -4.59 11.76 11.34
CA TRP A 89 -3.80 12.20 10.19
C TRP A 89 -2.32 12.39 10.50
N THR A 90 -1.95 12.57 11.76
CA THR A 90 -0.59 12.91 12.14
C THR A 90 0.37 11.81 11.68
N PRO A 91 1.48 12.16 10.99
CA PRO A 91 2.49 11.17 10.65
C PRO A 91 2.98 10.46 11.91
N GLN A 92 2.84 9.14 11.98
CA GLN A 92 3.36 8.38 13.09
C GLN A 92 4.89 8.40 13.02
N ARG A 93 5.52 8.89 14.10
CA ARG A 93 6.97 8.71 14.28
C ARG A 93 7.19 7.25 14.66
N GLN A 94 7.95 6.51 13.86
CA GLN A 94 8.42 5.20 14.31
C GLN A 94 9.31 5.42 15.54
N ARG A 95 8.94 4.82 16.68
CA ARG A 95 9.96 4.32 17.61
C ARG A 95 10.57 3.09 16.94
N PRO A 96 11.90 2.88 17.00
CA PRO A 96 12.50 1.66 16.49
C PRO A 96 11.80 0.48 17.15
N SER A 97 11.14 -0.37 16.37
CA SER A 97 10.63 -1.64 16.85
C SER A 97 11.84 -2.45 17.32
N ALA A 98 11.94 -2.71 18.63
CA ALA A 98 12.90 -3.68 19.12
C ALA A 98 12.55 -5.04 18.51
N GLY A 99 13.39 -5.51 17.59
CA GLY A 99 13.22 -6.80 16.92
C GLY A 99 12.71 -6.68 15.48
N HIS A 100 13.60 -6.29 14.57
CA HIS A 100 14.12 -7.14 13.49
C HIS A 100 15.21 -6.30 12.82
N ARG A 101 16.47 -6.65 13.10
CA ARG A 101 17.65 -6.01 12.50
C ARG A 101 17.63 -6.36 11.01
N GLY A 102 16.97 -5.53 10.21
CA GLY A 102 17.08 -5.60 8.76
C GLY A 102 18.50 -5.24 8.37
N GLU A 103 19.25 -6.24 7.90
CA GLU A 103 20.53 -6.05 7.25
C GLU A 103 20.37 -5.00 6.17
N ARG A 104 21.09 -3.89 6.36
CA ARG A 104 21.32 -2.89 5.33
C ARG A 104 22.40 -3.45 4.42
N ASP A 105 22.02 -4.27 3.45
CA ASP A 105 22.95 -4.68 2.41
C ASP A 105 22.43 -4.21 1.05
N ASP A 106 23.18 -3.24 0.52
CA ASP A 106 23.32 -2.85 -0.89
C ASP A 106 22.19 -3.28 -1.83
N VAL A 107 21.38 -2.29 -2.22
CA VAL A 107 20.46 -2.36 -3.36
C VAL A 107 21.29 -2.49 -4.65
N ARG A 108 21.90 -3.65 -4.87
CA ARG A 108 22.37 -4.08 -6.18
C ARG A 108 21.15 -4.60 -6.92
N ARG A 109 20.86 -3.88 -7.99
CA ARG A 109 19.78 -4.00 -8.97
C ARG A 109 19.61 -5.43 -9.52
N LEU A 110 19.06 -6.35 -8.72
CA LEU A 110 18.71 -7.69 -9.18
C LEU A 110 17.34 -7.65 -9.87
N ARG A 111 17.35 -7.63 -11.21
CA ARG A 111 16.17 -7.94 -12.02
C ARG A 111 15.74 -9.37 -11.75
N ARG A 112 14.51 -9.61 -11.27
CA ARG A 112 13.86 -10.93 -11.43
C ARG A 112 12.35 -10.87 -11.70
N ARG A 113 12.04 -11.59 -12.79
CA ARG A 113 10.84 -12.29 -13.27
C ARG A 113 9.46 -11.69 -12.96
N ASP A 114 8.84 -11.18 -14.01
CA ASP A 114 7.45 -10.75 -14.09
C ASP A 114 6.50 -11.94 -13.90
N ASP A 115 5.97 -12.11 -12.68
CA ASP A 115 4.72 -12.84 -12.45
C ASP A 115 3.55 -11.92 -12.85
N ASP A 116 3.13 -12.06 -14.12
CA ASP A 116 1.93 -11.54 -14.79
C ASP A 116 1.54 -10.05 -14.63
N GLY A 117 2.36 -9.21 -13.98
CA GLY A 117 2.23 -7.75 -13.96
C GLY A 117 0.93 -7.15 -13.40
N ARG A 118 -0.11 -7.94 -13.12
CA ARG A 118 -1.44 -7.53 -12.66
C ARG A 118 -1.49 -7.19 -11.18
N ARG A 119 -0.61 -7.80 -10.37
CA ARG A 119 -0.63 -7.67 -8.89
C ARG A 119 0.07 -6.42 -8.35
N ARG A 120 0.65 -5.60 -9.23
CA ARG A 120 1.47 -4.40 -8.93
C ARG A 120 0.85 -3.08 -9.39
N ARG A 121 -0.27 -3.14 -10.11
CA ARG A 121 -0.91 -2.02 -10.81
C ARG A 121 -2.20 -1.64 -10.10
N ILE A 122 -2.40 -0.35 -9.90
CA ILE A 122 -3.69 0.25 -9.57
C ILE A 122 -4.14 0.95 -10.85
N PHE A 123 -5.34 0.64 -11.31
CA PHE A 123 -5.88 1.20 -12.54
C PHE A 123 -7.28 1.75 -12.30
N GLU A 124 -7.58 2.81 -13.03
CA GLU A 124 -8.93 3.29 -13.23
C GLU A 124 -9.31 3.02 -14.68
N VAL A 125 -10.47 2.41 -14.88
CA VAL A 125 -10.99 2.03 -16.19
C VAL A 125 -12.35 2.65 -16.41
N THR A 126 -12.62 3.09 -17.63
CA THR A 126 -13.97 3.51 -18.02
C THR A 126 -14.89 2.29 -18.15
N ARG A 127 -16.19 2.55 -18.31
CA ARG A 127 -17.19 1.50 -18.59
C ARG A 127 -16.87 0.72 -19.86
N ASP A 128 -16.24 1.37 -20.84
CA ASP A 128 -15.83 0.77 -22.11
C ASP A 128 -14.50 0.00 -22.01
N GLY A 129 -13.89 -0.05 -20.81
CA GLY A 129 -12.68 -0.81 -20.53
C GLY A 129 -11.37 -0.08 -20.81
N GLU A 130 -11.42 1.23 -21.09
CA GLU A 130 -10.22 2.02 -21.36
C GLU A 130 -9.54 2.46 -20.06
N VAL A 131 -8.22 2.27 -19.97
CA VAL A 131 -7.43 2.72 -18.81
C VAL A 131 -7.24 4.23 -18.88
N VAL A 132 -7.83 4.96 -17.94
CA VAL A 132 -7.74 6.44 -17.85
C VAL A 132 -6.78 6.90 -16.76
N TRP A 133 -6.41 6.01 -15.84
CA TRP A 133 -5.34 6.25 -14.89
C TRP A 133 -4.66 4.94 -14.53
N GLU A 134 -3.33 4.96 -14.45
CA GLU A 134 -2.55 3.79 -14.06
C GLU A 134 -1.36 4.19 -13.21
N TYR A 135 -1.20 3.48 -12.10
CA TYR A 135 -0.08 3.62 -11.19
C TYR A 135 0.52 2.27 -10.82
N VAL A 136 1.85 2.19 -10.83
CA VAL A 136 2.60 1.03 -10.36
C VAL A 136 3.36 1.40 -9.10
N SER A 137 3.08 0.71 -7.99
CA SER A 137 3.75 0.98 -6.71
C SER A 137 5.28 0.95 -6.85
N PRO A 138 6.02 1.99 -6.44
CA PRO A 138 7.47 1.98 -6.42
C PRO A 138 8.04 1.31 -5.16
N HIS A 139 7.19 0.85 -4.23
CA HIS A 139 7.60 0.34 -2.93
C HIS A 139 7.72 -1.18 -2.93
N PHE A 140 8.96 -1.68 -2.77
CA PHE A 140 9.29 -3.09 -2.81
C PHE A 140 9.58 -3.63 -1.41
N PHE A 141 9.01 -4.79 -1.09
CA PHE A 141 9.17 -5.47 0.20
C PHE A 141 9.44 -6.96 0.00
N HIS A 142 10.16 -7.55 0.94
CA HIS A 142 10.50 -8.97 0.92
C HIS A 142 9.28 -9.84 1.21
N GLU A 143 8.99 -10.82 0.34
CA GLU A 143 7.98 -11.83 0.62
C GLU A 143 8.58 -12.94 1.50
N PRO A 144 8.07 -13.18 2.72
CA PRO A 144 8.66 -14.20 3.62
C PRO A 144 8.67 -15.62 3.06
N SER A 145 7.73 -15.95 2.16
CA SER A 145 7.48 -17.30 1.65
C SER A 145 7.62 -17.39 0.12
N GLY A 146 8.24 -16.40 -0.52
CA GLY A 146 8.45 -16.35 -1.96
C GLY A 146 9.84 -15.82 -2.32
N PRO A 147 10.33 -16.06 -3.54
CA PRO A 147 11.65 -15.58 -3.94
C PRO A 147 11.63 -14.06 -4.18
N GLY A 148 12.35 -13.31 -3.35
CA GLY A 148 12.77 -11.93 -3.63
C GLY A 148 11.84 -10.82 -3.11
N PHE A 149 11.98 -9.64 -3.71
CA PHE A 149 11.19 -8.45 -3.39
C PHE A 149 10.03 -8.29 -4.37
N ASN A 150 8.85 -7.92 -3.87
CA ASN A 150 7.70 -7.56 -4.70
C ASN A 150 7.07 -6.23 -4.24
N ASN A 151 6.27 -5.63 -5.11
CA ASN A 151 5.60 -4.35 -4.87
C ASN A 151 4.07 -4.50 -4.93
N TRP A 152 3.55 -5.66 -4.50
CA TRP A 152 2.14 -5.98 -4.68
C TRP A 152 1.25 -5.11 -3.80
N VAL A 153 0.09 -4.75 -4.36
CA VAL A 153 -0.96 -4.01 -3.67
C VAL A 153 -2.22 -4.85 -3.73
N PHE A 154 -2.78 -5.18 -2.57
CA PHE A 154 -3.99 -5.98 -2.50
C PHE A 154 -5.26 -5.15 -2.72
N ARG A 155 -5.28 -3.93 -2.16
CA ARG A 155 -6.42 -3.02 -2.26
C ARG A 155 -5.92 -1.58 -2.27
N ALA A 156 -6.65 -0.73 -2.98
CA ALA A 156 -6.49 0.70 -2.98
C ALA A 156 -7.88 1.37 -2.98
N PHE A 157 -7.96 2.59 -2.48
CA PHE A 157 -9.20 3.37 -2.41
C PHE A 157 -8.96 4.78 -2.96
N ARG A 158 -9.93 5.32 -3.70
CA ARG A 158 -9.93 6.70 -4.19
C ARG A 158 -10.74 7.56 -3.23
N TYR A 159 -10.19 8.72 -2.88
CA TYR A 159 -10.82 9.74 -2.02
C TYR A 159 -10.84 11.09 -2.74
N THR A 160 -11.90 11.87 -2.55
CA THR A 160 -12.00 13.23 -3.10
C THR A 160 -11.06 14.18 -2.37
N ALA A 161 -10.87 15.37 -2.93
CA ALA A 161 -10.13 16.42 -2.24
C ALA A 161 -10.84 16.86 -0.95
N GLU A 162 -12.18 16.93 -0.92
CA GLU A 162 -12.89 17.32 0.31
C GLU A 162 -12.71 16.29 1.43
N GLU A 163 -12.74 14.99 1.12
CA GLU A 163 -12.50 13.93 2.10
C GLU A 163 -11.09 14.02 2.70
N ILE A 164 -10.08 14.29 1.86
CA ILE A 164 -8.70 14.46 2.31
C ILE A 164 -8.50 15.74 3.12
N GLU A 165 -9.09 16.86 2.70
CA GLU A 165 -9.04 18.11 3.47
C GLU A 165 -9.81 17.98 4.78
N ALA A 166 -10.87 17.18 4.84
CA ALA A 166 -11.55 16.85 6.09
C ALA A 166 -10.68 16.02 7.02
N ALA A 167 -9.95 15.05 6.47
CA ALA A 167 -9.07 14.19 7.24
C ALA A 167 -7.87 14.93 7.84
N ARG A 168 -7.44 16.04 7.25
CA ARG A 168 -6.30 16.86 7.70
C ARG A 168 -6.57 17.74 8.92
N ARG A 169 -7.84 18.00 9.24
CA ARG A 169 -8.26 18.91 10.30
C ARG A 169 -8.13 18.27 11.67
#